data_AF-A0A6P2BV39-F1
#
_entry.id   AF-A0A6P2BV39-F1
#
_cell.length_a   1.000
_cell.length_b   1.000
_cell.length_c   1.000
_cell.angle_alpha   90.00
_cell.angle_beta   90.00
_cell.angle_gamma   90.00
#
_symmetry.space_group_name_H-M   'P 1'
#
loop_
_entity.id
_entity.type
_entity.pdbx_description
1 polymer ?
#
loop_
_entity_poly.entity_id
_entity_poly.type
_entity_poly.pdbx_seq_one_letter_code
_entity_poly.pdbx_strand_id
1 'polypeptide(L)'
;MARGFGLLGDEWSLFLLRLMLQGLTRYSEFRAALPISHAVLTARLDTLARAQLVDKRVYQQHPVRSEYVLTERGRSTWPILVSIWGWERAQVTHHAYATPPLHHKTCGHDFLPVLTCSHCHATTGPRDLKSAWGPSGGWRESVPETTTRRRSDSRRTAVEHSFYPDTMAVFGNRWSSALVGAAFLGVRRFTDFQTLLAVPPGLLSDRLSSLCAHGILEQVQRAPRPDWAEYRLTAKGLAFFPVIATAIAWSERWLGSERGPAVSIVHRACGSAFHGVLACDQCGAVLNGVDIQIGPED
;
A
#
# COMPACT_ATOMS: atom_id res chain seq x y z
N MET A 1 8.19 -9.58 1.49
CA MET A 1 7.51 -8.27 1.70
C MET A 1 8.21 -7.10 0.99
N ALA A 2 9.48 -6.76 1.26
CA ALA A 2 10.15 -5.56 0.71
C ALA A 2 10.02 -5.31 -0.81
N ARG A 3 10.04 -6.37 -1.63
CA ARG A 3 9.98 -6.24 -3.10
C ARG A 3 8.65 -5.70 -3.62
N GLY A 4 7.52 -6.13 -3.05
CA GLY A 4 6.19 -5.64 -3.42
C GLY A 4 5.96 -4.20 -2.99
N PHE A 5 6.36 -3.87 -1.75
CA PHE A 5 6.26 -2.51 -1.21
C PHE A 5 7.17 -1.51 -1.93
N GLY A 6 8.33 -1.92 -2.45
CA GLY A 6 9.21 -1.04 -3.23
C GLY A 6 8.63 -0.60 -4.58
N LEU A 7 7.81 -1.45 -5.21
CA LEU A 7 7.16 -1.15 -6.49
C LEU A 7 5.94 -0.23 -6.32
N LEU A 8 5.20 -0.43 -5.23
CA LEU A 8 3.98 0.32 -4.89
C LEU A 8 4.25 1.51 -3.95
N GLY A 9 5.50 1.69 -3.52
CA GLY A 9 5.95 2.77 -2.65
C GLY A 9 6.22 4.10 -3.37
N ASP A 10 5.82 4.20 -4.63
CA ASP A 10 5.94 5.43 -5.42
C ASP A 10 4.55 5.97 -5.73
N GLU A 11 4.30 7.19 -5.24
CA GLU A 11 3.02 7.89 -5.34
C GLU A 11 2.48 7.91 -6.78
N TRP A 12 3.30 8.36 -7.74
CA TRP A 12 2.90 8.46 -9.14
C TRP A 12 2.56 7.11 -9.77
N SER A 13 3.26 6.05 -9.38
CA SER A 13 2.97 4.69 -9.84
C SER A 13 1.59 4.24 -9.36
N LEU A 14 1.22 4.53 -8.10
CA LEU A 14 -0.12 4.25 -7.59
C LEU A 14 -1.20 5.03 -8.34
N PHE A 15 -0.95 6.31 -8.63
CA PHE A 15 -1.88 7.14 -9.42
C PHE A 15 -2.06 6.61 -10.84
N LEU A 16 -0.98 6.27 -11.53
CA LEU A 16 -1.05 5.74 -12.88
C LEU A 16 -1.82 4.42 -12.91
N LEU A 17 -1.55 3.50 -11.99
CA LEU A 17 -2.30 2.25 -11.88
C LEU A 17 -3.79 2.50 -11.61
N ARG A 18 -4.12 3.46 -10.74
CA ARG A 18 -5.50 3.85 -10.46
C ARG A 18 -6.19 4.40 -11.70
N LEU A 19 -5.58 5.36 -12.40
CA LEU A 19 -6.14 5.94 -13.62
C LEU A 19 -6.36 4.87 -14.71
N MET A 20 -5.43 3.93 -14.83
CA MET A 20 -5.57 2.81 -15.78
C MET A 20 -6.68 1.83 -15.39
N LEU A 21 -6.91 1.59 -14.09
CA LEU A 21 -8.07 0.82 -13.63
C LEU A 21 -9.40 1.53 -13.91
N GLN A 22 -9.41 2.86 -13.96
CA GLN A 22 -10.54 3.67 -14.40
C GLN A 22 -10.69 3.74 -15.93
N GLY A 23 -9.79 3.09 -16.68
CA GLY A 23 -9.86 2.99 -18.15
C GLY A 23 -9.01 3.99 -18.91
N LEU A 24 -8.24 4.87 -18.27
CA LEU A 24 -7.32 5.77 -18.97
C LEU A 24 -6.12 4.96 -19.49
N THR A 25 -5.82 5.04 -20.78
CA THR A 25 -4.73 4.27 -21.39
C THR A 25 -3.72 5.13 -22.13
N ARG A 26 -4.01 6.42 -22.38
CA ARG A 26 -3.20 7.26 -23.25
C ARG A 26 -2.27 8.19 -22.46
N TYR A 27 -1.10 8.43 -23.01
CA TYR A 27 -0.12 9.35 -22.42
C TYR A 27 -0.68 10.76 -22.20
N SER A 28 -1.44 11.28 -23.16
CA SER A 28 -2.08 12.59 -23.07
C SER A 28 -3.12 12.67 -21.95
N GLU A 29 -3.85 11.58 -21.69
CA GLU A 29 -4.84 11.49 -20.60
C GLU A 29 -4.13 11.55 -19.25
N PHE A 30 -3.04 10.79 -19.07
CA PHE A 30 -2.25 10.85 -17.83
C PHE A 30 -1.65 12.24 -17.61
N ARG A 31 -1.18 12.92 -18.67
CA ARG A 31 -0.65 14.29 -18.59
C ARG A 31 -1.71 15.31 -18.21
N ALA A 32 -2.96 15.12 -18.66
CA ALA A 32 -4.05 16.00 -18.29
C ALA A 32 -4.52 15.76 -16.84
N ALA A 33 -4.46 14.51 -16.38
CA ALA A 33 -4.95 14.12 -15.06
C ALA A 33 -3.97 14.40 -13.90
N LEU A 34 -2.65 14.47 -14.18
CA LEU A 34 -1.62 14.57 -13.14
C LEU A 34 -0.70 15.77 -13.36
N PRO A 35 -0.37 16.56 -12.32
CA PRO A 35 0.61 17.65 -12.39
C PRO A 35 2.06 17.12 -12.37
N ILE A 36 2.36 16.15 -13.24
CA ILE A 36 3.64 15.44 -13.32
C ILE A 36 4.41 15.84 -14.58
N SER A 37 5.73 16.05 -14.48
CA SER A 37 6.55 16.39 -15.66
C SER A 37 6.64 15.22 -16.66
N HIS A 38 6.89 15.53 -17.94
CA HIS A 38 7.04 14.52 -19.00
C HIS A 38 8.11 13.48 -18.65
N ALA A 39 9.28 13.93 -18.16
CA ALA A 39 10.39 13.05 -17.82
C ALA A 39 10.02 12.06 -16.71
N VAL A 40 9.32 12.53 -15.67
CA VAL A 40 8.90 11.67 -14.56
C VAL A 40 7.81 10.69 -15.03
N LEU A 41 6.81 11.16 -15.78
CA LEU A 41 5.76 10.30 -16.32
C LEU A 41 6.33 9.16 -17.18
N THR A 42 7.21 9.48 -18.12
CA THR A 42 7.86 8.47 -18.97
C THR A 42 8.64 7.46 -18.12
N ALA A 43 9.47 7.93 -17.18
CA ALA A 43 10.24 7.04 -16.31
C ALA A 43 9.35 6.13 -15.44
N ARG A 44 8.17 6.58 -15.02
CA ARG A 44 7.21 5.78 -14.27
C ARG A 44 6.51 4.75 -15.13
N LEU A 45 6.03 5.13 -16.31
CA LEU A 45 5.45 4.19 -17.27
C LEU A 45 6.46 3.10 -17.66
N ASP A 46 7.73 3.45 -17.89
CA ASP A 46 8.80 2.49 -18.18
C ASP A 46 9.10 1.58 -16.98
N THR A 47 8.94 2.08 -15.76
CA THR A 47 9.10 1.27 -14.53
C THR A 47 7.95 0.27 -14.38
N LEU A 48 6.70 0.72 -14.60
CA LEU A 48 5.53 -0.14 -14.60
C LEU A 48 5.60 -1.21 -15.70
N ALA A 49 6.11 -0.85 -16.88
CA ALA A 49 6.31 -1.78 -17.99
C ALA A 49 7.39 -2.82 -17.69
N ARG A 50 8.55 -2.41 -17.17
CA ARG A 50 9.61 -3.35 -16.74
C ARG A 50 9.16 -4.28 -15.62
N ALA A 51 8.26 -3.82 -14.75
CA ALA A 51 7.66 -4.65 -13.72
C ALA A 51 6.50 -5.54 -14.24
N GLN A 52 6.21 -5.50 -15.54
CA GLN A 52 5.12 -6.22 -16.19
C GLN A 52 3.75 -5.92 -15.57
N LEU A 53 3.55 -4.70 -15.07
CA LEU A 53 2.24 -4.21 -14.64
C LEU A 53 1.45 -3.61 -15.81
N VAL A 54 2.17 -3.10 -16.81
CA VAL A 54 1.61 -2.36 -17.94
C VAL A 54 2.29 -2.81 -19.23
N ASP A 55 1.51 -3.08 -20.27
CA ASP A 55 2.02 -3.26 -21.62
C ASP A 55 1.88 -1.96 -22.41
N LYS A 56 2.97 -1.51 -23.01
CA LYS A 56 2.94 -0.41 -23.99
C LYS A 56 2.62 -0.99 -25.36
N ARG A 57 1.45 -0.64 -25.91
CA ARG A 57 0.98 -1.11 -27.22
C ARG A 57 0.99 0.04 -28.21
N VAL A 58 1.64 -0.14 -29.36
CA VAL A 58 1.59 0.82 -30.47
C VAL A 58 0.39 0.45 -31.34
N TYR A 59 -0.62 1.31 -31.40
CA TYR A 59 -1.82 1.07 -32.21
C TYR A 59 -1.81 1.83 -33.55
N GLN A 60 -0.88 2.79 -33.71
CA GLN A 60 -0.71 3.57 -34.93
C GLN A 60 0.78 3.85 -35.12
N GLN A 61 1.30 3.70 -36.34
CA GLN A 61 2.73 3.93 -36.65
C GLN A 61 3.01 5.33 -37.22
N HIS A 62 2.03 5.97 -37.86
CA HIS A 62 2.21 7.26 -38.52
C HIS A 62 1.05 8.25 -38.23
N PRO A 63 1.24 9.21 -37.30
CA PRO A 63 2.32 9.28 -36.30
C PRO A 63 2.25 8.11 -35.30
N VAL A 64 3.37 7.80 -34.64
CA VAL A 64 3.42 6.74 -33.61
C VAL A 64 2.51 7.12 -32.46
N ARG A 65 1.49 6.31 -32.19
CA ARG A 65 0.63 6.43 -31.01
C ARG A 65 0.66 5.17 -30.20
N SER A 66 0.86 5.33 -28.90
CA SER A 66 0.90 4.24 -27.94
C SER A 66 -0.18 4.40 -26.89
N GLU A 67 -0.69 3.27 -26.46
CA GLU A 67 -1.49 3.13 -25.25
C GLU A 67 -0.75 2.25 -24.24
N TYR A 68 -1.15 2.38 -22.98
CA TYR A 68 -0.59 1.70 -21.83
C TYR A 68 -1.73 0.93 -21.17
N VAL A 69 -1.70 -0.40 -21.33
CA VAL A 69 -2.79 -1.29 -20.90
C VAL A 69 -2.31 -2.15 -19.74
N LEU A 70 -3.12 -2.26 -18.68
CA LEU A 70 -2.77 -3.11 -17.54
C LEU A 70 -2.72 -4.58 -17.95
N THR A 71 -1.64 -5.25 -17.56
CA THR A 71 -1.52 -6.71 -17.60
C THR A 71 -2.42 -7.34 -16.53
N GLU A 72 -2.55 -8.67 -16.50
CA GLU A 72 -3.22 -9.37 -15.39
C GLU A 72 -2.61 -8.98 -14.03
N ARG A 73 -1.28 -8.94 -13.97
CA ARG A 73 -0.52 -8.53 -12.79
C ARG A 73 -0.85 -7.11 -12.37
N GLY A 74 -0.90 -6.17 -13.33
CA GLY A 74 -1.31 -4.78 -13.09
C GLY A 74 -2.75 -4.69 -12.58
N ARG A 75 -3.71 -5.36 -13.23
CA ARG A 75 -5.13 -5.37 -12.84
C ARG A 75 -5.33 -5.89 -11.43
N SER A 76 -4.57 -6.91 -11.01
CA SER A 76 -4.67 -7.50 -9.68
C SER A 76 -4.19 -6.58 -8.54
N THR A 77 -3.67 -5.38 -8.83
CA THR A 77 -3.32 -4.38 -7.80
C THR A 77 -4.53 -3.62 -7.24
N TRP A 78 -5.72 -3.77 -7.85
CA TRP A 78 -6.93 -3.05 -7.45
C TRP A 78 -7.27 -3.16 -5.95
N PRO A 79 -7.09 -4.29 -5.23
CA PRO A 79 -7.45 -4.36 -3.81
C PRO A 79 -6.57 -3.44 -2.96
N ILE A 80 -5.32 -3.25 -3.36
CA ILE A 80 -4.37 -2.36 -2.67
C ILE A 80 -4.84 -0.91 -2.84
N LEU A 81 -5.14 -0.51 -4.07
CA LEU A 81 -5.57 0.85 -4.40
C LEU A 81 -6.92 1.20 -3.76
N VAL A 82 -7.87 0.27 -3.76
CA VAL A 82 -9.16 0.45 -3.10
C VAL A 82 -9.00 0.51 -1.58
N SER A 83 -8.13 -0.30 -0.99
CA SER A 83 -7.83 -0.24 0.46
C SER A 83 -7.18 1.10 0.84
N ILE A 84 -6.23 1.60 0.04
CA ILE A 84 -5.61 2.92 0.24
C ILE A 84 -6.70 3.99 0.21
N TRP A 85 -7.56 3.95 -0.80
CA TRP A 85 -8.61 4.93 -0.99
C TRP A 85 -9.63 4.95 0.15
N GLY A 86 -10.11 3.76 0.56
CA GLY A 86 -11.02 3.61 1.69
C GLY A 86 -10.41 4.08 3.00
N TRP A 87 -9.13 3.77 3.24
CA TRP A 87 -8.42 4.23 4.43
C TRP A 87 -8.24 5.75 4.45
N GLU A 88 -7.78 6.34 3.35
CA GLU A 88 -7.61 7.79 3.23
C GLU A 88 -8.93 8.50 3.52
N ARG A 89 -10.03 8.09 2.87
CA ARG A 89 -11.36 8.65 3.11
C ARG A 89 -11.82 8.55 4.56
N ALA A 90 -11.51 7.43 5.23
CA ALA A 90 -12.00 7.17 6.58
C ALA A 90 -11.13 7.82 7.67
N GLN A 91 -9.84 8.04 7.41
CA GLN A 91 -8.86 8.35 8.47
C GLN A 91 -8.12 9.67 8.28
N VAL A 92 -8.15 10.27 7.09
CA VAL A 92 -7.46 11.53 6.79
C VAL A 92 -8.50 12.64 6.73
N THR A 93 -8.34 13.65 7.58
CA THR A 93 -9.30 14.75 7.73
C THR A 93 -9.05 15.92 6.78
N HIS A 94 -7.83 16.03 6.24
CA HIS A 94 -7.42 17.09 5.33
C HIS A 94 -6.82 16.48 4.07
N HIS A 95 -7.53 16.60 2.96
CA HIS A 95 -7.04 16.17 1.65
C HIS A 95 -6.62 17.38 0.81
N ALA A 96 -5.44 17.30 0.21
CA ALA A 96 -4.97 18.29 -0.76
C ALA A 96 -5.64 18.13 -2.14
N TYR A 97 -6.49 17.12 -2.32
CA TYR A 97 -7.18 16.79 -3.55
C TYR A 97 -8.53 16.12 -3.25
N ALA A 98 -9.42 16.06 -4.23
CA ALA A 98 -10.72 15.43 -4.06
C ALA A 98 -10.59 13.93 -3.77
N THR A 99 -11.21 13.47 -2.69
CA THR A 99 -11.46 12.06 -2.42
C THR A 99 -12.94 11.78 -2.68
N PRO A 100 -13.40 11.53 -3.91
CA PRO A 100 -14.76 11.07 -4.15
C PRO A 100 -15.07 9.71 -3.50
N PRO A 101 -16.37 9.40 -3.28
CA PRO A 101 -16.79 8.11 -2.73
C PRO A 101 -16.42 6.93 -3.63
N LEU A 102 -16.40 5.75 -3.01
CA LEU A 102 -16.37 4.48 -3.73
C LEU A 102 -17.80 4.02 -3.87
N HIS A 103 -18.27 3.85 -5.10
CA HIS A 103 -19.60 3.38 -5.39
C HIS A 103 -19.54 1.92 -5.86
N HIS A 104 -20.37 1.06 -5.26
CA HIS A 104 -20.46 -0.34 -5.63
C HIS A 104 -21.59 -0.55 -6.63
N LYS A 105 -21.23 -0.75 -7.90
CA LYS A 105 -22.19 -0.85 -9.02
C LYS A 105 -23.23 -1.96 -8.83
N THR A 106 -22.87 -3.04 -8.13
CA THR A 106 -23.76 -4.17 -7.92
C THR A 106 -24.88 -3.87 -6.93
N CYS A 107 -24.61 -3.10 -5.85
CA CYS A 107 -25.65 -2.76 -4.87
C CYS A 107 -26.15 -1.32 -4.99
N GLY A 108 -25.52 -0.46 -5.79
CA GLY A 108 -25.90 0.95 -5.98
C GLY A 108 -25.59 1.85 -4.78
N HIS A 109 -24.73 1.43 -3.85
CA HIS A 109 -24.42 2.22 -2.66
C HIS A 109 -22.95 2.63 -2.62
N ASP A 110 -22.71 3.82 -2.06
CA ASP A 110 -21.39 4.23 -1.61
C ASP A 110 -20.95 3.35 -0.44
N PHE A 111 -19.71 2.89 -0.47
CA PHE A 111 -19.21 1.90 0.47
C PHE A 111 -17.79 2.20 0.96
N LEU A 112 -17.41 1.58 2.08
CA LEU A 112 -16.01 1.41 2.47
C LEU A 112 -15.60 -0.06 2.34
N PRO A 113 -14.42 -0.36 1.76
CA PRO A 113 -13.94 -1.72 1.63
C PRO A 113 -13.58 -2.29 3.00
N VAL A 114 -14.14 -3.45 3.35
CA VAL A 114 -13.80 -4.19 4.57
C VAL A 114 -13.04 -5.46 4.22
N LEU A 115 -11.96 -5.74 4.95
CA LEU A 115 -11.20 -6.97 4.77
C LEU A 115 -11.93 -8.12 5.48
N THR A 116 -12.20 -9.19 4.73
CA THR A 116 -12.88 -10.39 5.25
C THR A 116 -12.06 -11.64 4.96
N CYS A 117 -12.27 -12.69 5.75
CA CYS A 117 -11.70 -14.00 5.48
C CYS A 117 -12.45 -14.68 4.34
N SER A 118 -11.75 -15.12 3.29
CA SER A 118 -12.37 -15.87 2.18
C SER A 118 -13.03 -17.20 2.59
N HIS A 119 -12.65 -17.79 3.74
CA HIS A 119 -13.18 -19.07 4.20
C HIS A 119 -14.48 -18.93 5.00
N CYS A 120 -14.53 -18.02 5.97
CA CYS A 120 -15.69 -17.86 6.86
C CYS A 120 -16.42 -16.51 6.71
N HIS A 121 -15.94 -15.64 5.81
CA HIS A 121 -16.50 -14.33 5.49
C HIS A 121 -16.55 -13.31 6.64
N ALA A 122 -16.00 -13.65 7.82
CA ALA A 122 -15.91 -12.71 8.93
C ALA A 122 -14.97 -11.54 8.62
N THR A 123 -15.37 -10.32 8.98
CA THR A 123 -14.51 -9.15 8.97
C THR A 123 -13.29 -9.40 9.84
N THR A 124 -12.10 -9.11 9.32
CA THR A 124 -10.83 -9.52 9.91
C THR A 124 -9.90 -8.33 10.09
N GLY A 125 -9.50 -8.06 11.33
CA GLY A 125 -8.44 -7.12 11.68
C GLY A 125 -7.12 -7.81 12.02
N PRO A 126 -6.07 -7.03 12.34
CA PRO A 126 -4.74 -7.58 12.66
C PRO A 126 -4.75 -8.49 13.91
N ARG A 127 -5.66 -8.27 14.86
CA ARG A 127 -5.76 -9.04 16.11
C ARG A 127 -6.38 -10.43 15.89
N ASP A 128 -7.17 -10.58 14.84
CA ASP A 128 -7.87 -11.82 14.50
C ASP A 128 -6.95 -12.82 13.79
N LEU A 129 -5.69 -12.44 13.55
CA LEU A 129 -4.73 -13.21 12.80
C LEU A 129 -3.60 -13.73 13.68
N LYS A 130 -3.15 -14.94 13.35
CA LYS A 130 -1.90 -15.52 13.84
C LYS A 130 -0.93 -15.58 12.67
N SER A 131 0.08 -14.72 12.69
CA SER A 131 1.13 -14.67 11.66
C SER A 131 2.42 -15.33 12.16
N ALA A 132 3.05 -16.10 11.29
CA ALA A 132 4.40 -16.63 11.46
C ALA A 132 5.19 -16.45 10.16
N TRP A 133 6.51 -16.46 10.25
CA TRP A 133 7.34 -16.53 9.06
C TRP A 133 7.12 -17.88 8.37
N GLY A 134 6.89 -17.83 7.05
CA GLY A 134 6.93 -19.01 6.20
C GLY A 134 8.36 -19.33 5.76
N PRO A 135 8.55 -20.42 4.99
CA PRO A 135 9.88 -20.94 4.69
C PRO A 135 10.73 -20.01 3.81
N SER A 136 10.10 -19.11 3.05
CA SER A 136 10.80 -18.10 2.27
C SER A 136 10.94 -16.74 2.96
N GLY A 137 10.34 -16.61 4.14
CA GLY A 137 10.27 -15.38 4.90
C GLY A 137 11.37 -15.22 5.91
N GLY A 138 11.35 -14.05 6.52
CA GLY A 138 12.33 -13.61 7.49
C GLY A 138 12.54 -12.11 7.38
N TRP A 139 13.14 -11.57 8.43
CA TRP A 139 13.45 -10.14 8.49
C TRP A 139 14.50 -9.75 7.47
N ARG A 140 15.54 -10.55 7.25
CA ARG A 140 16.60 -10.24 6.27
C ARG A 140 16.05 -10.11 4.85
N GLU A 141 15.11 -10.96 4.48
CA GLU A 141 14.45 -11.02 3.17
C GLU A 141 13.40 -9.91 3.00
N SER A 142 12.89 -9.39 4.13
CA SER A 142 11.85 -8.37 4.17
C SER A 142 12.37 -6.97 4.52
N VAL A 143 13.63 -6.86 4.91
CA VAL A 143 14.33 -5.62 5.17
C VAL A 143 14.87 -5.07 3.85
N PRO A 144 14.70 -3.77 3.59
CA PRO A 144 15.27 -3.18 2.41
C PRO A 144 16.80 -3.23 2.44
N GLU A 145 17.44 -3.62 1.33
CA GLU A 145 18.90 -3.56 1.25
C GLU A 145 19.39 -2.13 1.49
N THR A 146 20.43 -2.01 2.31
CA THR A 146 21.15 -0.77 2.65
C THR A 146 22.01 -0.32 1.48
N THR A 147 21.42 -0.15 0.29
CA THR A 147 22.04 0.70 -0.73
C THR A 147 21.71 2.14 -0.36
N THR A 148 22.71 2.82 0.21
CA THR A 148 22.79 4.27 0.42
C THR A 148 22.89 5.04 -0.89
N ARG A 149 22.22 4.57 -1.96
CA ARG A 149 21.80 5.51 -2.98
C ARG A 149 20.68 6.30 -2.36
N ARG A 150 21.02 7.51 -1.90
CA ARG A 150 20.14 8.68 -1.95
C ARG A 150 19.35 8.55 -3.26
N ARG A 151 18.15 7.98 -3.22
CA ARG A 151 17.13 8.37 -4.16
C ARG A 151 16.97 9.84 -3.82
N SER A 152 17.46 10.71 -4.69
CA SER A 152 17.43 12.14 -4.51
C SER A 152 16.04 12.47 -3.99
N ASP A 153 16.01 12.82 -2.71
CA ASP A 153 14.88 13.40 -2.06
C ASP A 153 14.59 14.61 -2.93
N SER A 154 13.53 14.58 -3.73
CA SER A 154 13.03 15.73 -4.48
C SER A 154 12.43 16.75 -3.50
N ARG A 155 13.05 16.92 -2.34
CA ARG A 155 12.76 17.96 -1.37
C ARG A 155 13.37 19.24 -1.88
N ARG A 156 12.55 19.96 -2.64
CA ARG A 156 12.14 21.34 -2.29
C ARG A 156 11.05 21.92 -3.18
N THR A 157 10.52 21.18 -4.17
CA THR A 157 9.43 21.66 -5.05
C THR A 157 8.16 20.79 -5.04
N ALA A 158 8.10 19.69 -4.29
CA ALA A 158 6.96 18.76 -4.30
C ALA A 158 5.99 18.91 -3.11
N VAL A 159 6.15 19.91 -2.25
CA VAL A 159 5.25 20.12 -1.09
C VAL A 159 3.90 20.70 -1.53
N GLU A 160 3.82 21.36 -2.69
CA GLU A 160 2.57 21.99 -3.14
C GLU A 160 1.56 21.01 -3.76
N HIS A 161 1.96 19.79 -4.13
CA HIS A 161 1.07 18.81 -4.79
C HIS A 161 1.38 17.35 -4.39
N SER A 162 1.59 17.06 -3.10
CA SER A 162 1.62 15.65 -2.66
C SER A 162 0.20 15.13 -2.51
N PHE A 163 -0.08 14.05 -3.23
CA PHE A 163 -1.28 13.27 -3.12
C PHE A 163 -1.03 12.11 -2.13
N TYR A 164 -1.95 11.90 -1.19
CA TYR A 164 -1.84 10.95 -0.06
C TYR A 164 -0.61 11.16 0.86
N PRO A 165 -0.46 12.33 1.52
CA PRO A 165 0.69 12.55 2.41
C PRO A 165 0.81 11.47 3.50
N ASP A 166 -0.31 10.99 4.03
CA ASP A 166 -0.35 9.96 5.06
C ASP A 166 -0.05 8.55 4.53
N THR A 167 -0.62 8.15 3.38
CA THR A 167 -0.21 6.91 2.73
C THR A 167 1.28 6.94 2.36
N MET A 168 1.80 8.08 1.89
CA MET A 168 3.22 8.23 1.55
C MET A 168 4.15 8.26 2.76
N ALA A 169 3.66 8.66 3.94
CA ALA A 169 4.41 8.46 5.18
C ALA A 169 4.71 6.97 5.43
N VAL A 170 3.79 6.08 5.06
CA VAL A 170 3.92 4.61 5.23
C VAL A 170 4.57 3.92 4.02
N PHE A 171 4.14 4.21 2.80
CA PHE A 171 4.60 3.55 1.56
C PHE A 171 5.74 4.28 0.85
N GLY A 172 5.84 5.60 1.00
CA GLY A 172 6.79 6.44 0.26
C GLY A 172 8.27 6.14 0.57
N ASN A 173 8.52 5.36 1.62
CA ASN A 173 9.82 4.81 1.91
C ASN A 173 9.72 3.35 2.36
N ARG A 174 10.53 2.50 1.72
CA ARG A 174 10.77 1.10 2.09
C ARG A 174 11.03 0.87 3.58
N TRP A 175 11.72 1.80 4.26
CA TRP A 175 11.95 1.70 5.71
C TRP A 175 10.71 2.00 6.55
N SER A 176 9.88 2.98 6.15
CA SER A 176 8.59 3.22 6.81
C SER A 176 7.69 2.00 6.72
N SER A 177 7.61 1.36 5.54
CA SER A 177 6.81 0.15 5.34
C SER A 177 7.32 -1.01 6.20
N ALA A 178 8.64 -1.18 6.30
CA ALA A 178 9.24 -2.19 7.15
C ALA A 178 8.96 -1.95 8.65
N LEU A 179 9.03 -0.69 9.10
CA LEU A 179 8.70 -0.30 10.48
C LEU A 179 7.24 -0.57 10.81
N VAL A 180 6.31 -0.18 9.93
CA VAL A 180 4.88 -0.43 10.11
C VAL A 180 4.58 -1.93 10.12
N GLY A 181 5.19 -2.70 9.20
CA GLY A 181 5.10 -4.16 9.22
C GLY A 181 5.60 -4.79 10.53
N ALA A 182 6.74 -4.32 11.06
CA ALA A 182 7.25 -4.74 12.36
C ALA A 182 6.34 -4.34 13.53
N ALA A 183 5.73 -3.16 13.49
CA ALA A 183 4.76 -2.73 14.48
C ALA A 183 3.50 -3.61 14.50
N PHE A 184 3.00 -4.03 13.33
CA PHE A 184 1.90 -5.01 13.24
C PHE A 184 2.26 -6.38 13.80
N LEU A 185 3.54 -6.77 13.74
CA LEU A 185 4.07 -7.98 14.37
C LEU A 185 4.38 -7.81 15.86
N GLY A 186 4.07 -6.64 16.44
CA GLY A 186 4.18 -6.38 17.88
C GLY A 186 5.52 -5.80 18.34
N VAL A 187 6.42 -5.43 17.41
CA VAL A 187 7.66 -4.72 17.75
C VAL A 187 7.30 -3.30 18.20
N ARG A 188 7.83 -2.88 19.35
CA ARG A 188 7.45 -1.61 19.98
C ARG A 188 8.63 -0.75 20.42
N ARG A 189 9.83 -1.30 20.59
CA ARG A 189 10.96 -0.52 21.15
C ARG A 189 11.91 -0.11 20.06
N PHE A 190 12.54 1.05 20.26
CA PHE A 190 13.56 1.57 19.35
C PHE A 190 14.67 0.54 19.09
N THR A 191 15.23 -0.03 20.15
CA THR A 191 16.29 -1.05 20.07
C THR A 191 15.82 -2.28 19.31
N ASP A 192 14.59 -2.73 19.54
CA ASP A 192 14.03 -3.90 18.87
C ASP A 192 13.88 -3.63 17.36
N PHE A 193 13.35 -2.46 16.96
CA PHE A 193 13.31 -2.06 15.55
C PHE A 193 14.70 -1.99 14.93
N GLN A 194 15.65 -1.37 15.63
CA GLN A 194 17.02 -1.20 15.14
C GLN A 194 17.70 -2.55 14.91
N THR A 195 17.65 -3.45 15.90
CA THR A 195 18.26 -4.77 15.83
C THR A 195 17.58 -5.63 14.77
N LEU A 196 16.25 -5.62 14.71
CA LEU A 196 15.47 -6.47 13.82
C LEU A 196 15.60 -6.07 12.35
N LEU A 197 15.56 -4.75 12.09
CA LEU A 197 15.58 -4.21 10.74
C LEU A 197 16.99 -3.80 10.27
N ALA A 198 18.00 -3.87 11.13
CA ALA A 198 19.36 -3.39 10.85
C ALA A 198 19.38 -1.95 10.28
N VAL A 199 18.45 -1.11 10.72
CA VAL A 199 18.29 0.26 10.25
C VAL A 199 19.24 1.21 11.02
N PRO A 200 19.92 2.16 10.35
CA PRO A 200 20.75 3.14 11.04
C PRO A 200 19.94 3.99 12.05
N PRO A 201 20.46 4.27 13.27
CA PRO A 201 19.72 4.97 14.32
C PRO A 201 19.12 6.32 13.91
N GLY A 202 19.87 7.14 13.17
CA GLY A 202 19.38 8.44 12.70
C GLY A 202 18.19 8.28 11.77
N LEU A 203 18.29 7.36 10.80
CA LEU A 203 17.19 7.06 9.89
C LEU A 203 15.98 6.46 10.62
N LEU A 204 16.20 5.61 11.62
CA LEU A 204 15.13 5.06 12.45
C LEU A 204 14.40 6.17 13.21
N SER A 205 15.14 7.08 13.85
CA SER A 205 14.60 8.22 14.59
C SER A 205 13.74 9.10 13.68
N ASP A 206 14.26 9.46 12.50
CA ASP A 206 13.54 10.28 11.52
C ASP A 206 12.23 9.62 11.09
N ARG A 207 12.25 8.31 10.85
CA ARG A 207 11.07 7.57 10.36
C ARG A 207 10.04 7.35 11.44
N LEU A 208 10.44 7.01 12.67
CA LEU A 208 9.51 6.92 13.80
C LEU A 208 8.87 8.28 14.09
N SER A 209 9.66 9.36 14.08
CA SER A 209 9.14 10.72 14.27
C SER A 209 8.13 11.10 13.20
N SER A 210 8.41 10.79 11.93
CA SER A 210 7.47 11.02 10.83
C SER A 210 6.19 10.19 10.98
N LEU A 211 6.28 8.90 11.32
CA LEU A 211 5.10 8.06 11.55
C LEU A 211 4.25 8.55 12.74
N CYS A 212 4.89 9.10 13.78
CA CYS A 212 4.20 9.75 14.89
C CYS A 212 3.52 11.05 14.47
N ALA A 213 4.19 11.89 13.68
CA ALA A 213 3.62 13.15 13.19
C ALA A 213 2.38 12.93 12.31
N HIS A 214 2.34 11.83 11.55
CA HIS A 214 1.17 11.42 10.76
C HIS A 214 0.11 10.65 11.57
N GLY A 215 0.32 10.46 12.87
CA GLY A 215 -0.59 9.74 13.75
C GLY A 215 -0.74 8.26 13.40
N ILE A 216 0.24 7.65 12.72
CA ILE A 216 0.29 6.21 12.45
C ILE A 216 0.77 5.45 13.68
N LEU A 217 1.81 5.99 14.31
CA LEU A 217 2.33 5.52 15.59
C LEU A 217 2.10 6.59 16.66
N GLU A 218 2.07 6.16 17.91
CA GLU A 218 2.19 7.03 19.08
C GLU A 218 3.37 6.58 19.94
N GLN A 219 4.09 7.54 20.51
CA GLN A 219 5.14 7.26 21.48
C GLN A 219 4.53 7.28 22.88
N VAL A 220 4.54 6.14 23.55
CA VAL A 220 3.99 5.95 24.89
C VAL A 220 5.15 5.72 25.86
N GLN A 221 5.26 6.57 26.87
CA GLN A 221 6.23 6.40 27.94
C GLN A 221 5.76 5.35 28.94
N ARG A 222 6.63 4.39 29.30
CA ARG A 222 6.30 3.36 30.28
C ARG A 222 6.87 3.72 31.65
N ALA A 223 6.00 4.13 32.57
CA ALA A 223 6.38 4.23 33.98
C ALA A 223 6.79 2.84 34.53
N PRO A 224 7.86 2.74 35.35
CA PRO A 224 8.58 3.83 36.01
C PRO A 224 9.93 4.19 35.35
N ARG A 225 10.18 3.82 34.08
CA ARG A 225 11.44 4.12 33.38
C ARG A 225 11.22 5.18 32.29
N PRO A 226 11.53 6.47 32.54
CA PRO A 226 11.33 7.55 31.58
C PRO A 226 12.05 7.33 30.23
N ASP A 227 13.12 6.54 30.25
CA ASP A 227 13.96 6.23 29.09
C ASP A 227 13.36 5.09 28.23
N TRP A 228 12.20 4.55 28.63
CA TRP A 228 11.57 3.38 28.03
C TRP A 228 10.32 3.76 27.23
N ALA A 229 10.55 4.49 26.14
CA ALA A 229 9.49 4.80 25.19
C ALA A 229 9.14 3.55 24.34
N GLU A 230 7.85 3.26 24.22
CA GLU A 230 7.29 2.31 23.26
C GLU A 230 6.60 3.07 22.13
N TYR A 231 6.75 2.60 20.90
CA TYR A 231 6.02 3.06 19.72
C TYR A 231 4.89 2.08 19.44
N ARG A 232 3.65 2.55 19.45
CA ARG A 232 2.44 1.73 19.29
C ARG A 232 1.61 2.22 18.12
N LEU A 233 0.98 1.29 17.41
CA LEU A 233 0.01 1.65 16.38
C LEU A 233 -1.21 2.33 17.01
N THR A 234 -1.58 3.49 16.49
CA THR A 234 -2.81 4.19 16.84
C THR A 234 -4.03 3.52 16.20
N ALA A 235 -5.24 4.03 16.44
CA ALA A 235 -6.42 3.63 15.69
C ALA A 235 -6.25 3.83 14.17
N LYS A 236 -5.73 4.99 13.75
CA LYS A 236 -5.43 5.32 12.34
C LYS A 236 -4.39 4.36 11.76
N GLY A 237 -3.34 4.03 12.51
CA GLY A 237 -2.32 3.07 12.11
C GLY A 237 -2.86 1.64 11.98
N LEU A 238 -3.70 1.20 12.92
CA LEU A 238 -4.36 -0.11 12.84
C LEU A 238 -5.34 -0.22 11.67
N ALA A 239 -6.06 0.86 11.36
CA ALA A 239 -6.98 0.92 10.21
C ALA A 239 -6.25 0.74 8.87
N PHE A 240 -4.93 0.94 8.81
CA PHE A 240 -4.11 0.72 7.61
C PHE A 240 -3.90 -0.76 7.26
N PHE A 241 -4.32 -1.67 8.14
CA PHE A 241 -4.09 -3.10 8.01
C PHE A 241 -4.57 -3.71 6.67
N PRO A 242 -5.76 -3.37 6.11
CA PRO A 242 -6.20 -3.91 4.82
C PRO A 242 -5.22 -3.61 3.68
N VAL A 243 -4.56 -2.45 3.72
CA VAL A 243 -3.55 -2.08 2.71
C VAL A 243 -2.32 -2.98 2.80
N ILE A 244 -1.84 -3.24 4.02
CA ILE A 244 -0.71 -4.15 4.25
C ILE A 244 -1.07 -5.59 3.84
N ALA A 245 -2.25 -6.07 4.25
CA ALA A 245 -2.71 -7.43 3.97
C ALA A 245 -2.85 -7.69 2.46
N THR A 246 -3.48 -6.76 1.73
CA THR A 246 -3.64 -6.87 0.27
C THR A 246 -2.31 -6.74 -0.47
N ALA A 247 -1.38 -5.88 -0.01
CA ALA A 247 -0.05 -5.77 -0.58
C ALA A 247 0.81 -7.03 -0.38
N ILE A 248 0.70 -7.66 0.80
CA ILE A 248 1.35 -8.95 1.06
C ILE A 248 0.76 -10.01 0.12
N ALA A 249 -0.57 -10.17 0.08
CA ALA A 249 -1.23 -11.17 -0.75
C ALA A 249 -0.86 -11.02 -2.24
N TRP A 250 -0.81 -9.78 -2.75
CA TRP A 250 -0.37 -9.49 -4.11
C TRP A 250 1.11 -9.85 -4.33
N SER A 251 1.99 -9.50 -3.38
CA SER A 251 3.41 -9.85 -3.44
C SER A 251 3.62 -11.35 -3.40
N GLU A 252 2.90 -12.10 -2.58
CA GLU A 252 3.02 -13.56 -2.53
C GLU A 252 2.58 -14.20 -3.86
N ARG A 253 1.50 -13.70 -4.47
CA ARG A 253 1.00 -14.19 -5.76
C ARG A 253 2.00 -13.99 -6.91
N TRP A 254 2.64 -12.82 -7.00
CA TRP A 254 3.41 -12.42 -8.18
C TRP A 254 4.92 -12.33 -7.97
N LEU A 255 5.37 -12.31 -6.73
CA LEU A 255 6.78 -12.22 -6.32
C LEU A 255 7.15 -13.35 -5.35
N GLY A 256 6.29 -14.36 -5.21
CA GLY A 256 6.48 -15.51 -4.34
C GLY A 256 7.74 -16.29 -4.68
N SER A 257 8.20 -17.07 -3.70
CA SER A 257 9.36 -17.95 -3.85
C SER A 257 8.90 -19.39 -4.01
N GLU A 258 9.66 -20.17 -4.79
CA GLU A 258 9.48 -21.63 -4.88
C GLU A 258 9.61 -22.34 -3.53
N ARG A 259 10.28 -21.72 -2.54
CA ARG A 259 10.39 -22.23 -1.17
C ARG A 259 9.07 -22.15 -0.38
N GLY A 260 8.03 -21.53 -0.92
CA GLY A 260 6.74 -21.32 -0.25
C GLY A 260 6.52 -19.86 0.18
N PRO A 261 5.44 -19.58 0.94
CA PRO A 261 5.04 -18.22 1.28
C PRO A 261 6.04 -17.56 2.24
N ALA A 262 6.20 -16.24 2.15
CA ALA A 262 7.06 -15.50 3.07
C ALA A 262 6.40 -15.36 4.45
N VAL A 263 5.08 -15.21 4.50
CA VAL A 263 4.32 -15.12 5.75
C VAL A 263 3.21 -16.15 5.72
N SER A 264 3.15 -17.01 6.74
CA SER A 264 2.00 -17.86 7.00
C SER A 264 1.05 -17.12 7.92
N ILE A 265 -0.21 -16.96 7.50
CA ILE A 265 -1.24 -16.27 8.26
C ILE A 265 -2.40 -17.23 8.44
N VAL A 266 -2.84 -17.41 9.68
CA VAL A 266 -4.01 -18.22 10.05
C VAL A 266 -5.05 -17.30 10.68
N HIS A 267 -6.31 -17.43 10.26
CA HIS A 267 -7.41 -16.74 10.89
C HIS A 267 -7.79 -17.44 12.19
N ARG A 268 -7.80 -16.72 13.31
CA ARG A 268 -8.01 -17.30 14.64
C ARG A 268 -9.39 -17.91 14.80
N ALA A 269 -10.43 -17.27 14.24
CA ALA A 269 -11.80 -17.71 14.45
C ALA A 269 -12.13 -19.02 13.70
N CYS A 270 -11.69 -19.18 12.45
CA CYS A 270 -11.96 -20.40 11.67
C CYS A 270 -10.80 -21.40 11.64
N GLY A 271 -9.60 -21.03 12.09
CA GLY A 271 -8.41 -21.89 12.08
C GLY A 271 -7.80 -22.14 10.69
N SER A 272 -8.41 -21.64 9.61
CA SER A 272 -7.91 -21.82 8.25
C SER A 272 -6.79 -20.86 7.88
N ALA A 273 -5.99 -21.23 6.87
CA ALA A 273 -5.07 -20.30 6.22
C ALA A 273 -5.83 -19.06 5.73
N PHE A 274 -5.38 -17.88 6.16
CA PHE A 274 -6.07 -16.64 5.88
C PHE A 274 -5.71 -16.13 4.48
N HIS A 275 -6.73 -16.07 3.62
CA HIS A 275 -6.69 -15.30 2.39
C HIS A 275 -7.72 -14.19 2.49
N GLY A 276 -7.25 -12.95 2.60
CA GLY A 276 -8.09 -11.78 2.74
C GLY A 276 -8.72 -11.38 1.41
N VAL A 277 -10.03 -11.14 1.41
CA VAL A 277 -10.77 -10.57 0.28
C VAL A 277 -11.50 -9.32 0.74
N LEU A 278 -11.63 -8.33 -0.13
CA LEU A 278 -12.38 -7.13 0.18
C LEU A 278 -13.87 -7.39 -0.05
N ALA A 279 -14.70 -6.94 0.88
CA ALA A 279 -16.15 -6.97 0.77
C ALA A 279 -16.73 -5.55 0.91
N CYS A 280 -17.93 -5.37 0.38
CA CYS A 280 -18.72 -4.15 0.54
C CYS A 280 -19.31 -4.10 1.96
N ASP A 281 -19.14 -2.97 2.67
CA ASP A 281 -19.74 -2.79 4.00
C ASP A 281 -21.26 -2.59 3.97
N GLN A 282 -21.85 -2.32 2.81
CA GLN A 282 -23.29 -2.14 2.64
C GLN A 282 -24.03 -3.46 2.40
N CYS A 283 -23.55 -4.29 1.47
CA CYS A 283 -24.24 -5.54 1.09
C CYS A 283 -23.50 -6.83 1.47
N GLY A 284 -22.28 -6.74 1.99
CA GLY A 284 -21.46 -7.89 2.39
C GLY A 284 -20.87 -8.69 1.22
N ALA A 285 -21.19 -8.35 -0.04
CA ALA A 285 -20.67 -9.06 -1.20
C ALA A 285 -19.16 -8.86 -1.36
N VAL A 286 -18.47 -9.92 -1.79
CA VAL A 286 -17.05 -9.85 -2.16
C VAL A 286 -16.90 -8.93 -3.36
N LEU A 287 -15.99 -7.97 -3.25
CA LEU A 287 -15.75 -6.96 -4.27
C LEU A 287 -14.90 -7.50 -5.41
N ASN A 288 -15.18 -7.02 -6.62
CA ASN A 288 -14.33 -7.12 -7.79
C ASN A 288 -14.02 -5.71 -8.30
N GLY A 289 -12.79 -5.48 -8.77
CA GLY A 289 -12.35 -4.17 -9.24
C GLY A 289 -13.21 -3.56 -10.35
N VAL A 290 -13.88 -4.39 -11.17
CA VAL A 290 -14.75 -3.90 -12.27
C VAL A 290 -16.08 -3.32 -11.76
N ASP A 291 -16.52 -3.76 -10.57
CA ASP A 291 -17.78 -3.36 -9.95
C ASP A 291 -17.63 -2.12 -9.05
N ILE A 292 -16.44 -1.53 -9.03
CA ILE A 292 -16.11 -0.35 -8.22
C ILE A 292 -15.97 0.87 -9.11
N GLN A 293 -16.69 1.92 -8.76
CA GLN A 293 -16.57 3.24 -9.36
C GLN A 293 -15.98 4.20 -8.31
N ILE A 294 -15.07 5.08 -8.74
CA ILE A 294 -14.52 6.14 -7.88
C ILE A 294 -15.09 7.46 -8.38
N GLY A 295 -16.01 8.05 -7.63
CA GLY A 295 -16.88 9.11 -8.14
C GLY A 295 -18.34 8.86 -7.75
N PRO A 296 -19.22 9.86 -7.96
CA PRO A 296 -20.66 9.64 -7.88
C PRO A 296 -21.11 8.59 -8.91
N GLU A 297 -22.31 8.04 -8.69
CA GLU A 297 -23.06 7.32 -9.72
C GLU A 297 -23.35 8.29 -10.89
N ASP A 298 -23.15 7.83 -12.12
CA ASP A 298 -23.35 8.62 -13.35
C ASP A 298 -24.84 8.80 -13.70
#